data_AF-A0A8X6LIJ4-F1
#
_entry.id   AF-A0A8X6LIJ4-F1
#
_cell.length_a   1.000
_cell.length_b   1.000
_cell.length_c   1.000
_cell.angle_alpha   90.00
_cell.angle_beta   90.00
_cell.angle_gamma   90.00
#
_symmetry.space_group_name_H-M   'P 1'
#
loop_
_entity.id
_entity.type
_entity.pdbx_description
1 polymer ?
#
loop_
_entity_poly.entity_id
_entity_poly.type
_entity_poly.pdbx_seq_one_letter_code
_entity_poly.pdbx_strand_id
1 'polypeptide(L)'
;MPENKWLEFENFKFNLPLPYTIYANFESLIMKINSSTPVSERSFTMPIANHIPCGYAYVVIGPDGNFKKPPVVYRGENAVHHLKKNIMKEKEDILNILKKN
;
A
#
# COMPACT_ATOMS: atom_id res chain seq x y z
N MET A 1 23.25 31.29 4.02
CA MET A 1 23.30 29.83 4.21
C MET A 1 22.52 29.54 5.47
N PRO A 2 21.60 28.56 5.51
CA PRO A 2 20.96 28.19 6.78
C PRO A 2 22.05 27.74 7.76
N GLU A 3 21.98 28.18 9.01
CA GLU A 3 22.97 27.85 10.04
C GLU A 3 22.91 26.37 10.45
N ASN A 4 21.74 25.75 10.32
CA ASN A 4 21.51 24.37 10.70
C ASN A 4 21.64 23.45 9.47
N LYS A 5 22.57 22.49 9.55
CA LYS A 5 22.86 21.53 8.47
C LYS A 5 21.86 20.37 8.41
N TRP A 6 21.06 20.21 9.46
CA TRP A 6 20.14 19.10 9.62
C TRP A 6 18.69 19.58 9.48
N LEU A 7 17.91 18.81 8.73
CA LEU A 7 16.47 19.01 8.59
C LEU A 7 15.78 18.05 9.56
N GLU A 8 15.10 18.60 10.54
CA GLU A 8 14.33 17.83 11.52
C GLU A 8 12.85 18.16 11.41
N PHE A 9 12.00 17.16 11.62
CA PHE A 9 10.56 17.36 11.63
C PHE A 9 10.12 17.69 13.05
N GLU A 10 9.58 18.89 13.30
CA GLU A 10 9.20 19.31 14.66
C GLU A 10 7.71 19.09 14.97
N ASN A 11 6.91 18.87 13.94
CA ASN A 11 5.44 18.91 14.02
C ASN A 11 4.80 17.56 14.37
N PHE A 12 5.45 16.73 15.20
CA PHE A 12 4.94 15.42 15.63
C PHE A 12 3.58 15.49 16.33
N LYS A 13 3.27 16.61 17.00
CA LYS A 13 1.99 16.87 17.67
C LYS A 13 0.77 16.88 16.73
N PHE A 14 0.97 17.06 15.42
CA PHE A 14 -0.08 17.02 14.42
C PHE A 14 -0.24 15.66 13.75
N ASN A 15 0.57 14.66 14.14
CA ASN A 15 0.35 13.30 13.68
C ASN A 15 -0.97 12.79 14.24
N LEU A 16 -1.77 12.17 13.37
CA LEU A 16 -2.90 11.38 13.83
C LEU A 16 -2.33 10.29 14.75
N PRO A 17 -2.78 10.16 16.01
CA PRO A 17 -2.38 9.07 16.88
C PRO A 17 -3.03 7.79 16.35
N LEU A 18 -2.44 7.22 15.30
CA LEU A 18 -2.81 5.94 14.74
C LEU A 18 -1.96 4.89 15.45
N PRO A 19 -2.50 4.20 16.47
CA PRO A 19 -1.76 3.18 17.21
C PRO A 19 -1.29 2.03 16.32
N TYR A 20 -1.84 1.88 15.12
CA TYR A 20 -1.45 0.83 14.19
C TYR A 20 -1.30 1.38 12.77
N THR A 21 -0.25 0.95 12.08
CA THR A 21 0.00 1.27 10.67
C THR A 21 0.16 -0.02 9.86
N ILE A 22 -0.47 -0.08 8.69
CA ILE A 22 -0.32 -1.20 7.75
C ILE A 22 0.38 -0.70 6.51
N TYR A 23 1.58 -1.21 6.24
CA TYR A 23 2.29 -0.98 4.99
C TYR A 23 2.04 -2.14 4.04
N ALA A 24 1.59 -1.87 2.82
CA ALA A 24 1.28 -2.88 1.83
C ALA A 24 1.78 -2.46 0.44
N ASN A 25 2.21 -3.44 -0.36
CA ASN A 25 2.57 -3.23 -1.76
C ASN A 25 2.21 -4.47 -2.61
N PHE A 26 1.88 -4.24 -3.88
CA PHE A 26 1.66 -5.31 -4.86
C PHE A 26 2.92 -5.58 -5.68
N GLU A 27 3.07 -6.84 -6.09
CA GLU A 27 3.89 -7.25 -7.22
C GLU A 27 2.97 -7.37 -8.44
N SER A 28 3.39 -6.86 -9.60
CA SER A 28 2.58 -6.87 -10.81
C SER A 28 3.37 -7.31 -12.02
N LEU A 29 2.75 -8.13 -12.86
CA LEU A 29 3.23 -8.43 -14.21
C LEU A 29 2.88 -7.25 -15.12
N ILE A 30 3.83 -6.85 -15.96
CA ILE A 30 3.64 -5.80 -16.95
C ILE A 30 3.36 -6.49 -18.29
N MET A 31 2.11 -6.48 -18.72
CA MET A 31 1.70 -7.04 -20.01
C MET A 31 1.57 -5.94 -21.05
N LYS A 32 2.01 -6.20 -22.28
CA LYS A 32 1.80 -5.28 -23.40
C LYS A 32 0.30 -5.17 -23.71
N ILE A 33 -0.16 -3.95 -23.92
CA ILE A 33 -1.51 -3.70 -24.46
C ILE A 33 -1.39 -3.62 -25.97
N ASN A 34 -2.05 -4.53 -26.68
CA ASN A 34 -2.23 -4.41 -28.12
C ASN A 34 -3.40 -3.45 -28.36
N SER A 35 -3.16 -2.15 -28.23
CA SER A 35 -4.17 -1.13 -28.54
C SER A 35 -4.32 -1.01 -30.06
N SER A 36 -5.57 -1.04 -30.53
CA SER A 36 -5.91 -0.75 -31.92
C SER A 36 -5.60 0.71 -32.25
N THR A 37 -5.28 0.93 -33.52
CA THR A 37 -4.88 2.18 -34.16
C THR A 37 -5.72 3.39 -33.71
N PRO A 38 -5.13 4.59 -33.57
CA PRO A 38 -5.85 5.77 -33.10
C PRO A 38 -6.98 6.14 -34.06
N VAL A 39 -8.19 6.34 -33.52
CA VAL A 39 -9.36 6.80 -34.28
C VAL A 39 -9.74 8.21 -33.83
N SER A 40 -8.84 9.20 -33.99
CA SER A 40 -9.25 10.60 -33.84
C SER A 40 -8.22 11.60 -34.36
N GLU A 41 -8.69 12.70 -34.94
CA GLU A 41 -7.90 13.89 -35.30
C GLU A 41 -7.50 14.74 -34.08
N ARG A 42 -7.79 14.30 -32.86
CA ARG A 42 -7.47 15.00 -31.59
C ARG A 42 -6.33 14.30 -30.86
N SER A 43 -5.71 15.03 -29.93
CA SER A 43 -4.73 14.47 -28.99
C SER A 43 -5.36 13.35 -28.16
N PHE A 44 -4.65 12.22 -28.04
CA PHE A 44 -5.04 11.05 -27.27
C PHE A 44 -3.85 10.51 -26.49
N THR A 45 -4.12 9.85 -25.36
CA THR A 45 -3.11 9.09 -24.60
C THR A 45 -3.25 7.62 -24.93
N MET A 46 -2.15 6.97 -25.34
CA MET A 46 -2.14 5.55 -25.67
C MET A 46 -1.58 4.73 -24.51
N PRO A 47 -2.39 3.88 -23.85
CA PRO A 47 -1.89 2.97 -22.83
C PRO A 47 -1.03 1.89 -23.49
N ILE A 48 0.23 1.78 -23.06
CA ILE A 48 1.24 0.87 -23.64
C ILE A 48 1.36 -0.46 -22.88
N ALA A 49 1.00 -0.47 -21.60
CA ALA A 49 1.15 -1.63 -20.74
C ALA A 49 0.05 -1.72 -19.67
N ASN A 50 -0.35 -2.94 -19.34
CA ASN A 50 -1.30 -3.28 -18.29
C ASN A 50 -0.54 -3.92 -17.12
N HIS A 51 -0.75 -3.40 -15.91
CA HIS A 51 -0.18 -3.97 -14.69
C HIS A 51 -1.18 -4.94 -14.08
N ILE A 52 -0.87 -6.23 -14.12
CA ILE A 52 -1.69 -7.28 -13.52
C ILE A 52 -1.07 -7.69 -12.19
N PRO A 53 -1.72 -7.42 -11.05
CA PRO A 53 -1.22 -7.83 -9.75
C PRO A 53 -1.13 -9.35 -9.66
N CYS A 54 0.05 -9.86 -9.35
CA CYS A 54 0.35 -11.30 -9.23
C CYS A 54 0.77 -11.71 -7.81
N GLY A 55 0.92 -10.75 -6.91
CA GLY A 55 1.26 -11.00 -5.53
C GLY A 55 1.22 -9.71 -4.70
N TYR A 56 1.35 -9.84 -3.39
CA TYR A 56 1.49 -8.70 -2.50
C TYR A 56 2.30 -9.07 -1.26
N ALA A 57 2.77 -8.04 -0.56
CA ALA A 57 3.24 -8.16 0.81
C ALA A 57 2.63 -7.05 1.68
N TYR A 58 2.37 -7.35 2.96
CA TYR A 58 2.08 -6.32 3.95
C TYR A 58 2.66 -6.64 5.33
N VAL A 59 2.86 -5.59 6.12
CA VAL A 59 3.29 -5.64 7.53
C VAL A 59 2.38 -4.77 8.37
N VAL A 60 2.15 -5.19 9.62
CA VAL A 60 1.39 -4.43 10.62
C VAL A 60 2.34 -3.96 11.70
N ILE A 61 2.42 -2.65 11.89
CA ILE A 61 3.27 -1.98 12.86
C ILE A 61 2.41 -1.50 14.02
N GLY A 62 2.83 -1.83 15.24
CA GLY A 62 2.15 -1.45 16.47
C GLY A 62 2.49 -0.04 16.97
N PRO A 63 1.91 0.36 18.11
CA PRO A 63 2.18 1.67 18.71
C PRO A 63 3.61 1.80 19.20
N ASP A 64 4.27 0.67 19.49
CA ASP A 64 5.66 0.55 19.89
C ASP A 64 6.63 0.61 18.70
N GLY A 65 6.12 0.78 17.48
CA GLY A 65 6.93 0.82 16.26
C GLY A 65 7.43 -0.55 15.79
N ASN A 66 7.06 -1.63 16.48
CA ASN A 66 7.51 -2.99 16.13
C ASN A 66 6.50 -3.73 15.26
N PHE A 67 6.98 -4.75 14.56
CA PHE A 67 6.14 -5.70 13.85
C PHE A 67 5.24 -6.44 14.84
N LYS A 68 3.92 -6.35 14.65
CA LYS A 68 2.95 -7.13 15.44
C LYS A 68 2.99 -8.61 15.09
N LYS A 69 3.45 -8.94 13.89
CA LYS A 69 3.56 -10.30 13.36
C LYS A 69 4.51 -10.35 12.17
N PRO A 70 4.95 -11.56 11.76
CA PRO A 70 5.75 -11.72 10.55
C PRO A 70 5.08 -11.10 9.31
N PRO A 71 5.85 -10.60 8.34
CA PRO A 71 5.31 -10.10 7.08
C PRO A 71 4.43 -11.14 6.39
N VAL A 72 3.27 -10.70 5.90
CA VAL A 72 2.36 -11.55 5.14
C VAL A 72 2.69 -11.38 3.66
N VAL A 73 2.98 -12.48 3.00
CA VAL A 73 3.30 -12.53 1.56
C VAL A 73 2.33 -13.47 0.88
N TYR A 74 1.83 -13.05 -0.29
CA TYR A 74 0.94 -13.85 -1.11
C TYR A 74 1.34 -13.76 -2.58
N ARG A 75 1.22 -14.88 -3.31
CA ARG A 75 1.42 -14.97 -4.76
C ARG A 75 0.24 -15.71 -5.37
N GLY A 76 -0.38 -15.11 -6.38
CA GLY A 76 -1.56 -15.63 -7.05
C GLY A 76 -2.28 -14.55 -7.85
N GLU A 77 -3.01 -14.97 -8.89
CA GLU A 77 -3.72 -14.06 -9.81
C GLU A 77 -4.85 -13.26 -9.13
N ASN A 78 -5.40 -13.78 -8.03
CA ASN A 78 -6.41 -13.13 -7.20
C ASN A 78 -5.81 -12.25 -6.09
N ALA A 79 -4.55 -11.79 -6.24
CA ALA A 79 -3.82 -11.01 -5.24
C ALA A 79 -4.62 -9.82 -4.68
N VAL A 80 -5.34 -9.09 -5.54
CA VAL A 80 -6.15 -7.92 -5.12
C VAL A 80 -7.27 -8.32 -4.17
N HIS A 81 -8.02 -9.37 -4.53
CA HIS A 81 -9.12 -9.85 -3.71
C HIS A 81 -8.59 -10.40 -2.37
N HIS A 82 -7.51 -11.17 -2.43
CA HIS A 82 -6.88 -11.75 -1.24
C HIS A 82 -6.32 -10.68 -0.30
N LEU A 83 -5.69 -9.61 -0.83
CA LEU A 83 -5.22 -8.49 -0.02
C LEU A 83 -6.41 -7.81 0.68
N LYS A 84 -7.46 -7.46 -0.07
CA LYS A 84 -8.65 -6.78 0.49
C LYS A 84 -9.23 -7.57 1.66
N LYS A 85 -9.39 -8.89 1.51
CA LYS A 85 -9.90 -9.76 2.57
C LYS A 85 -9.01 -9.73 3.81
N ASN A 86 -7.70 -9.79 3.62
CA ASN A 86 -6.76 -9.79 4.74
C ASN A 86 -6.66 -8.43 5.44
N ILE A 87 -6.64 -7.31 4.71
CA ILE A 87 -6.63 -5.97 5.31
C ILE A 87 -7.90 -5.71 6.13
N MET A 88 -9.07 -6.16 5.64
CA MET A 88 -10.31 -6.06 6.42
C MET A 88 -10.26 -6.91 7.69
N LYS A 89 -9.63 -8.10 7.64
CA LYS A 89 -9.41 -8.91 8.83
C LYS A 89 -8.45 -8.23 9.82
N GLU A 90 -7.33 -7.67 9.34
CA GLU A 90 -6.41 -6.89 10.20
C GLU A 90 -7.13 -5.76 10.91
N LYS A 91 -7.99 -5.04 10.19
CA LYS A 91 -8.79 -3.96 10.75
C LYS A 91 -9.64 -4.46 11.91
N GLU A 92 -10.38 -5.55 11.73
CA GLU A 92 -11.24 -6.10 12.80
C GLU A 92 -10.41 -6.60 13.99
N ASP A 93 -9.29 -7.28 13.75
CA ASP A 93 -8.38 -7.75 14.79
C ASP A 93 -7.81 -6.57 15.60
N ILE A 94 -7.37 -5.51 14.92
CA ILE A 94 -6.88 -4.27 15.55
C ILE A 94 -7.99 -3.59 16.35
N LEU A 95 -9.19 -3.45 15.79
CA LEU A 95 -10.32 -2.84 16.50
C LEU A 95 -10.70 -3.62 17.76
N ASN A 96 -10.63 -4.95 17.72
CA ASN A 96 -10.88 -5.79 18.89
C ASN A 96 -9.82 -5.64 19.97
N ILE A 97 -8.55 -5.40 19.59
CA ILE A 97 -7.49 -5.07 20.56
C ILE A 97 -7.75 -3.70 21.18
N LEU A 98 -8.11 -2.70 20.36
CA LEU A 98 -8.37 -1.33 20.83
C LEU A 98 -9.59 -1.23 21.75
N LYS A 99 -10.62 -2.06 21.55
CA LYS A 99 -11.81 -2.11 22.43
C LYS A 99 -11.55 -2.75 23.80
N LYS A 100 -10.46 -3.52 23.93
CA LYS A 100 -10.10 -4.23 25.17
C LYS A 100 -9.20 -3.40 26.09
N ASN A 101 -8.61 -2.33 25.55
CA ASN A 101 -7.81 -1.36 26.29
C ASN A 101 -8.67 -0.15 26.66
#